data_AF-A0A212ETT3-F1
#
_entry.id   AF-A0A212ETT3-F1
#
_cell.length_a   1.000
_cell.length_b   1.000
_cell.length_c   1.000
_cell.angle_alpha   90.00
_cell.angle_beta   90.00
_cell.angle_gamma   90.00
#
_symmetry.space_group_name_H-M   'P 1'
#
loop_
_entity.id
_entity.type
_entity.pdbx_description
1 polymer ?
#
loop_
_entity_poly.entity_id
_entity_poly.type
_entity_poly.pdbx_seq_one_letter_code
_entity_poly.pdbx_strand_id
1 'polypeptide(L)'
;MENRRHFDKEDDETYNDDGEMPHIIAALDVEDFLLPEQYEIIPIGGKLVFQRWHDATQDRDLFKLDFVYLTVDQIRDGSKLSASNPPRWVQIFIKDCPVDLDGFCSWEEFVKVLNDAASF
;
A
#
# COMPACT_ATOMS: atom_id res chain seq x y z
N MET A 1 15.50 4.62 17.15
CA MET A 1 16.47 4.45 16.04
C MET A 1 15.77 4.72 14.70
N GLU A 2 14.95 5.77 14.63
CA GLU A 2 13.71 5.76 13.84
C GLU A 2 13.54 7.02 13.00
N ASN A 3 14.65 7.53 12.47
CA ASN A 3 14.65 8.73 11.64
C ASN A 3 15.68 8.62 10.51
N ARG A 4 15.57 7.55 9.70
CA ARG A 4 16.63 7.13 8.74
C ARG A 4 16.16 6.75 7.35
N ARG A 5 14.86 6.56 7.15
CA ARG A 5 14.25 6.33 5.84
C ARG A 5 13.44 7.55 5.48
N HIS A 6 13.70 8.15 4.32
CA HIS A 6 12.96 9.31 3.84
C HIS A 6 11.91 8.85 2.83
N PHE A 7 10.66 9.27 3.03
CA PHE A 7 9.62 9.12 2.01
C PHE A 7 9.82 10.19 0.93
N ASP A 8 9.88 9.79 -0.33
CA ASP A 8 9.93 10.73 -1.45
C ASP A 8 8.61 11.50 -1.52
N LYS A 9 8.67 12.83 -1.37
CA LYS A 9 7.51 13.72 -1.16
C LYS A 9 6.71 14.07 -2.43
N GLU A 10 6.88 13.34 -3.52
CA GLU A 10 6.03 13.53 -4.69
C GLU A 10 4.77 12.69 -4.50
N ASP A 11 3.73 13.35 -3.98
CA ASP A 11 2.42 12.73 -3.81
C ASP A 11 1.65 12.82 -5.14
N ASP A 12 1.38 11.66 -5.75
CA ASP A 12 0.43 11.52 -6.85
C ASP A 12 -0.84 10.80 -6.35
N GLU A 13 -2.01 11.30 -6.75
CA GLU A 13 -3.29 10.73 -6.35
C GLU A 13 -4.13 10.42 -7.59
N THR A 14 -4.34 9.13 -7.83
CA THR A 14 -5.24 8.63 -8.86
C THR A 14 -6.53 8.13 -8.21
N TYR A 15 -7.68 8.58 -8.72
CA TYR A 15 -8.99 8.11 -8.29
C TYR A 15 -9.48 7.01 -9.23
N ASN A 16 -9.63 5.80 -8.67
CA ASN A 16 -10.10 4.62 -9.39
C ASN A 16 -11.46 4.19 -8.86
N ASP A 17 -12.25 3.53 -9.70
CA ASP A 17 -13.49 2.87 -9.25
C ASP A 17 -13.19 1.51 -8.61
N ASP A 18 -14.12 0.98 -7.83
CA ASP A 18 -13.98 -0.33 -7.16
C ASP A 18 -13.76 -1.48 -8.16
N GLY A 19 -14.23 -1.36 -9.39
CA GLY A 19 -13.99 -2.29 -10.49
C GLY A 19 -12.55 -2.30 -11.02
N GLU A 20 -11.77 -1.24 -10.84
CA GLU A 20 -10.38 -1.15 -11.34
C GLU A 20 -9.36 -1.71 -10.36
N MET A 21 -9.61 -1.58 -9.05
CA MET A 21 -8.70 -2.08 -8.01
C MET A 21 -8.39 -3.58 -8.11
N PRO A 22 -9.37 -4.49 -8.34
CA PRO A 22 -9.09 -5.91 -8.54
C PRO A 22 -8.14 -6.19 -9.71
N HIS A 23 -8.18 -5.37 -10.77
CA HIS A 23 -7.27 -5.53 -11.91
C HIS A 23 -5.83 -5.19 -11.52
N ILE A 24 -5.62 -4.10 -10.76
CA ILE A 24 -4.30 -3.73 -10.24
C ILE A 24 -3.76 -4.80 -9.30
N ILE A 25 -4.59 -5.27 -8.35
CA ILE A 25 -4.24 -6.32 -7.38
C ILE A 25 -3.85 -7.62 -8.10
N ALA A 26 -4.62 -8.03 -9.12
CA ALA A 26 -4.33 -9.22 -9.89
C ALA A 26 -3.07 -9.08 -10.76
N ALA A 27 -2.88 -7.93 -11.42
CA ALA A 27 -1.72 -7.67 -12.27
C ALA A 27 -0.40 -7.69 -11.49
N LEU A 28 -0.43 -7.24 -10.23
CA LEU A 28 0.72 -7.26 -9.34
C LEU A 28 0.91 -8.60 -8.59
N ASP A 29 0.06 -9.60 -8.83
CA ASP A 29 0.02 -10.88 -8.10
C ASP A 29 0.12 -10.70 -6.57
N VAL A 30 -0.74 -9.83 -6.05
CA VAL A 30 -0.87 -9.55 -4.61
C VAL A 30 -1.31 -10.80 -3.86
N GLU A 31 -0.69 -11.07 -2.72
CA GLU A 31 -1.09 -12.14 -1.81
C GLU A 31 -2.45 -11.86 -1.16
N ASP A 32 -3.16 -12.92 -0.76
CA ASP A 32 -4.43 -12.80 -0.05
C ASP A 32 -4.26 -11.96 1.23
N PHE A 33 -5.09 -10.94 1.39
CA PHE A 33 -5.07 -10.04 2.54
C PHE A 33 -6.46 -9.94 3.19
N LEU A 34 -6.47 -9.52 4.45
CA LEU A 34 -7.68 -9.25 5.21
C LEU A 34 -7.69 -7.80 5.67
N LEU A 35 -8.87 -7.19 5.63
CA LEU A 35 -9.10 -5.85 6.17
C LEU A 35 -9.96 -5.98 7.44
N PRO A 36 -9.34 -6.01 8.64
CA PRO A 36 -10.08 -6.05 9.90
C PRO A 36 -11.15 -4.95 10.00
N GLU A 37 -12.27 -5.28 10.65
CA GLU A 37 -13.37 -4.32 10.87
C GLU A 37 -14.02 -3.79 9.58
N GLN A 38 -13.86 -4.54 8.49
CA GLN A 38 -14.42 -4.26 7.19
C GLN A 38 -14.99 -5.54 6.54
N TYR A 39 -16.14 -5.40 5.88
CA TYR A 39 -16.83 -6.49 5.19
C TYR A 39 -16.51 -6.54 3.70
N GLU A 40 -16.12 -5.41 3.11
CA GLU A 40 -15.71 -5.32 1.72
C GLU A 40 -14.24 -5.65 1.54
N ILE A 41 -13.90 -6.35 0.45
CA ILE A 41 -12.50 -6.61 0.08
C ILE A 41 -11.85 -5.32 -0.45
N ILE A 42 -12.63 -4.50 -1.15
CA ILE A 42 -12.26 -3.16 -1.64
C ILE A 42 -13.26 -2.16 -1.03
N PRO A 43 -12.94 -1.57 0.13
CA PRO A 43 -13.88 -0.72 0.85
C PRO A 43 -14.05 0.64 0.18
N ILE A 44 -15.22 1.25 0.37
CA ILE A 44 -15.44 2.63 -0.05
C ILE A 44 -14.35 3.58 0.50
N GLY A 45 -13.76 4.37 -0.40
CA GLY A 45 -12.67 5.29 -0.06
C GLY A 45 -11.35 4.62 0.33
N GLY A 46 -11.25 3.30 0.15
CA GLY A 46 -10.01 2.54 0.32
C GLY A 46 -8.96 2.98 -0.69
N LYS A 47 -7.69 2.96 -0.27
CA LYS A 47 -6.55 3.38 -1.08
C LYS A 47 -5.43 2.34 -1.00
N LEU A 48 -4.92 1.94 -2.16
CA LEU A 48 -3.62 1.30 -2.27
C LEU A 48 -2.57 2.40 -2.29
N VAL A 49 -1.70 2.43 -1.29
CA VAL A 49 -0.68 3.46 -1.10
C VAL A 49 0.68 2.87 -1.45
N PHE A 50 1.13 3.18 -2.66
CA PHE A 50 2.45 2.84 -3.16
C PHE A 50 3.47 3.82 -2.59
N GLN A 51 4.53 3.31 -1.97
CA GLN A 51 5.49 4.13 -1.26
C GLN A 51 6.90 3.84 -1.71
N ARG A 52 7.61 4.87 -2.16
CA ARG A 52 9.06 4.83 -2.39
C ARG A 52 9.79 5.49 -1.25
N TRP A 53 10.74 4.77 -0.70
CA TRP A 53 11.55 5.19 0.43
C TRP A 53 13.02 5.14 0.08
N HIS A 54 13.80 6.14 0.47
CA HIS A 54 15.25 6.11 0.35
C HIS A 54 15.89 5.77 1.70
N ASP A 55 16.65 4.68 1.76
CA ASP A 55 17.47 4.27 2.91
C ASP A 55 18.87 4.85 2.76
N ALA A 56 19.10 6.01 3.39
CA ALA A 56 20.39 6.70 3.36
C ALA A 56 21.55 5.92 4.01
N THR A 57 21.27 4.88 4.80
CA THR A 57 22.32 4.09 5.46
C THR A 57 22.95 3.06 4.52
N GLN A 58 22.13 2.51 3.63
CA GLN A 58 22.54 1.52 2.64
C GLN A 58 22.60 2.10 1.22
N ASP A 59 22.25 3.38 1.07
CA ASP A 59 22.17 4.10 -0.21
C ASP A 59 21.35 3.34 -1.25
N ARG A 60 20.13 2.95 -0.84
CA ARG A 60 19.22 2.15 -1.68
C ARG A 60 17.78 2.62 -1.57
N ASP A 61 17.04 2.43 -2.65
CA ASP A 61 15.60 2.67 -2.68
C ASP A 61 14.81 1.41 -2.34
N LEU A 62 13.73 1.64 -1.63
CA LEU A 62 12.85 0.63 -1.05
C LEU A 62 11.41 0.93 -1.47
N PHE A 63 10.64 -0.13 -1.59
CA PHE A 63 9.22 -0.10 -1.90
C PHE A 63 8.41 -0.65 -0.74
N LYS A 64 7.25 -0.03 -0.48
CA LYS A 64 6.24 -0.56 0.44
C LYS A 64 4.84 -0.33 -0.15
N LEU A 65 3.97 -1.32 0.02
CA LEU A 65 2.56 -1.24 -0.34
C LEU A 65 1.71 -1.40 0.91
N ASP A 66 0.81 -0.46 1.15
CA ASP A 66 -0.17 -0.53 2.23
C ASP A 66 -1.58 -0.28 1.65
N PHE A 67 -2.59 -0.89 2.27
CA PHE A 67 -4.00 -0.58 2.04
C PHE A 67 -4.49 0.29 3.19
N VAL A 68 -4.95 1.50 2.87
CA VAL A 68 -5.50 2.46 3.82
C VAL A 68 -7.00 2.55 3.65
N TYR A 69 -7.77 2.33 4.71
CA TYR A 69 -9.22 2.26 4.65
C TYR A 69 -9.89 2.70 5.95
N LEU A 70 -11.20 2.93 5.87
CA LEU A 70 -12.04 3.20 7.03
C LEU A 70 -12.73 1.93 7.49
N THR A 71 -12.84 1.77 8.81
CA THR A 71 -13.70 0.72 9.39
C THR A 71 -15.16 1.01 9.11
N VAL A 72 -16.01 -0.01 9.21
CA VAL A 72 -17.47 0.15 9.04
C VAL A 72 -18.03 1.18 10.03
N ASP A 73 -17.56 1.17 11.28
CA ASP A 73 -17.99 2.14 12.29
C ASP A 73 -17.53 3.56 11.97
N GLN A 74 -16.31 3.75 11.45
CA GLN A 74 -15.83 5.06 11.03
C GLN A 74 -16.67 5.64 9.88
N ILE A 75 -17.05 4.80 8.91
CA ILE A 75 -17.92 5.18 7.80
C ILE A 75 -19.34 5.51 8.32
N ARG A 76 -19.94 4.59 9.09
CA ARG A 76 -21.32 4.72 9.58
C ARG A 76 -21.50 5.95 10.47
N ASP A 77 -20.54 6.21 11.35
CA ASP A 77 -20.64 7.27 12.35
C ASP A 77 -20.11 8.61 11.81
N GLY A 78 -19.58 8.66 10.58
CA GLY A 78 -18.98 9.87 10.01
C GLY A 78 -17.79 10.38 10.84
N SER A 79 -16.99 9.45 11.36
CA SER A 79 -15.93 9.75 12.31
C SER A 79 -14.86 10.67 11.72
N LYS A 80 -14.48 11.73 12.44
CA LYS A 80 -13.39 12.61 12.01
C LYS A 80 -12.04 11.90 12.15
N LEU A 81 -11.29 11.86 11.05
CA LEU A 81 -9.96 11.25 11.02
C LEU A 81 -8.89 12.20 11.58
N SER A 82 -7.94 11.63 12.32
CA SER A 82 -6.80 12.34 12.89
C SER A 82 -5.72 11.35 13.32
N ALA A 83 -4.56 11.82 13.76
CA ALA A 83 -3.53 10.93 14.31
C ALA A 83 -4.02 10.08 15.51
N SER A 84 -4.97 10.59 16.31
CA SER A 84 -5.56 9.85 17.44
C SER A 84 -6.79 9.00 17.07
N ASN A 85 -7.34 9.19 15.87
CA ASN A 85 -8.39 8.34 15.28
C ASN A 85 -8.04 8.10 13.80
N PRO A 86 -6.99 7.32 13.52
CA PRO A 86 -6.50 7.16 12.16
C PRO A 86 -7.39 6.21 11.36
N PRO A 87 -7.34 6.27 10.03
CA PRO A 87 -7.78 5.15 9.21
C PRO A 87 -6.96 3.89 9.55
N ARG A 88 -7.46 2.71 9.18
CA ARG A 88 -6.70 1.47 9.27
C ARG A 88 -5.67 1.42 8.14
N TRP A 89 -4.52 0.84 8.46
CA TRP A 89 -3.42 0.56 7.54
C TRP A 89 -3.13 -0.94 7.63
N VAL A 90 -3.11 -1.63 6.50
CA VAL A 90 -2.74 -3.04 6.40
C VAL A 90 -1.65 -3.15 5.35
N GLN A 91 -0.53 -3.78 5.71
CA GLN A 91 0.53 -4.04 4.75
C GLN A 91 0.07 -5.08 3.73
N ILE A 92 0.37 -4.81 2.46
CA ILE A 92 0.05 -5.69 1.33
C ILE A 92 1.35 -6.26 0.78
N PHE A 93 1.32 -7.55 0.46
CA PHE A 93 2.48 -8.30 -0.04
C PHE A 93 2.25 -8.69 -1.49
N ILE A 94 3.32 -8.62 -2.29
CA ILE A 94 3.36 -9.08 -3.67
C ILE A 94 4.26 -10.32 -3.69
N LYS A 95 3.81 -11.43 -4.29
CA LYS A 95 4.53 -12.70 -4.21
C LYS A 95 5.98 -12.62 -4.68
N ASP A 96 6.21 -11.89 -5.77
CA ASP A 96 7.54 -11.73 -6.38
C ASP A 96 8.28 -10.46 -5.89
N CYS A 97 7.85 -9.87 -4.77
CA CYS A 97 8.50 -8.72 -4.12
C CYS A 97 8.72 -9.02 -2.62
N PRO A 98 9.72 -9.86 -2.27
CA PRO A 98 9.94 -10.26 -0.88
C PRO A 98 10.31 -9.05 -0.01
N VAL A 99 9.71 -8.96 1.17
CA VAL A 99 9.96 -7.85 2.10
C VAL A 99 10.94 -8.22 3.21
N ASP A 100 11.65 -7.22 3.74
CA ASP A 100 12.45 -7.36 4.95
C ASP A 100 11.61 -7.33 6.24
N LEU A 101 12.28 -7.42 7.39
CA LEU A 101 11.63 -7.41 8.72
C LEU A 101 10.84 -6.12 9.02
N ASP A 102 11.12 -5.04 8.31
CA ASP A 102 10.42 -3.76 8.46
C ASP A 102 9.34 -3.57 7.37
N GLY A 103 9.16 -4.57 6.51
CA GLY A 103 8.12 -4.60 5.50
C GLY A 103 8.48 -3.91 4.17
N PHE A 104 9.77 -3.76 3.86
CA PHE A 104 10.22 -3.14 2.61
C PHE A 104 10.71 -4.18 1.60
N CYS A 105 10.23 -4.10 0.36
CA CYS A 105 10.82 -4.75 -0.81
C CYS A 105 11.89 -3.84 -1.43
N SER A 106 12.87 -4.38 -2.17
CA SER A 106 13.79 -3.49 -2.89
C SER A 106 13.06 -2.78 -4.05
N TRP A 107 13.44 -1.53 -4.35
CA TRP A 107 12.86 -0.82 -5.48
C TRP A 107 13.13 -1.54 -6.82
N GLU A 108 14.28 -2.18 -6.97
CA GLU A 108 14.64 -2.93 -8.17
C GLU A 108 13.72 -4.14 -8.41
N GLU A 109 13.41 -4.91 -7.36
CA GLU A 109 12.47 -6.03 -7.44
C GLU A 109 11.05 -5.53 -7.79
N PHE A 110 10.59 -4.46 -7.15
CA PHE A 110 9.29 -3.88 -7.47
C PHE A 110 9.20 -3.40 -8.93
N VAL A 111 10.23 -2.75 -9.46
CA VAL A 111 10.26 -2.34 -10.87
C VAL A 111 10.23 -3.54 -11.82
N LYS A 112 10.83 -4.69 -11.45
CA LYS A 112 10.72 -5.93 -12.25
C LYS A 112 9.27 -6.40 -12.29
N VAL A 113 8.61 -6.50 -11.13
CA VAL A 113 7.17 -6.82 -11.04
C VAL A 113 6.33 -5.91 -11.93
N LEU A 114 6.56 -4.58 -11.87
CA LEU A 114 5.81 -3.63 -12.69
C LEU A 114 6.00 -3.85 -14.19
N ASN A 115 7.24 -4.08 -14.63
CA ASN A 115 7.52 -4.32 -16.05
C ASN A 115 6.90 -5.63 -16.55
N ASP A 116 6.92 -6.67 -15.71
CA ASP A 116 6.29 -7.95 -16.03
C ASP A 116 4.77 -7.79 -16.11
N ALA A 117 4.15 -7.05 -15.18
CA ALA A 117 2.73 -6.74 -15.19
C ALA A 117 2.30 -5.87 -16.40
N ALA A 118 3.14 -4.93 -16.84
CA ALA A 118 2.86 -4.05 -17.98
C ALA A 118 3.06 -4.72 -19.35
N SER A 119 3.58 -5.96 -19.38
CA SER A 119 3.85 -6.71 -20.61
C SER A 119 2.70 -7.61 -21.06
N PHE A 120 1.56 -7.59 -20.36
CA PHE A 120 0.35 -8.36 -20.68
C PHE A 120 -0.64 -7.62 -21.58
#